data_AF-A0AA38ZRH0-F1
#
_entry.id   AF-A0AA38ZRH0-F1
#
_cell.length_a   1.000
_cell.length_b   1.000
_cell.length_c   1.000
_cell.angle_alpha   90.00
_cell.angle_beta   90.00
_cell.angle_gamma   90.00
#
_symmetry.space_group_name_H-M   'P 1'
#
loop_
_entity.id
_entity.type
_entity.pdbx_description
1 polymer ?
#
loop_
_entity_poly.entity_id
_entity_poly.type
_entity_poly.pdbx_seq_one_letter_code
_entity_poly.pdbx_strand_id
1 'polypeptide(L)'
;MMFLWWLLMWFEAISGLRVNLDKSELIPIGRVENVEEFAFELGCKVGRLPFTYLGMLLGAPFKSVVAWDKIEERFRKRLTMWK
;
A
#
# COMPACT_ATOMS: atom_id res chain seq x y z
N MET A 1 -10.45 14.33 8.44
CA MET A 1 -10.99 13.66 7.25
C MET A 1 -11.06 14.55 6.00
N MET A 2 -11.64 15.77 6.07
CA MET A 2 -11.85 16.65 4.90
C MET A 2 -10.62 16.90 4.00
N PHE A 3 -9.43 17.00 4.60
CA PHE A 3 -8.19 17.22 3.84
C PHE A 3 -7.83 16.06 2.89
N LEU A 4 -8.00 14.80 3.33
CA LEU A 4 -7.72 13.62 2.51
C LEU A 4 -8.66 13.55 1.30
N TRP A 5 -9.95 13.81 1.53
CA TRP A 5 -10.94 13.91 0.46
C TRP A 5 -10.59 14.98 -0.55
N TRP A 6 -10.23 16.19 -0.10
CA TRP A 6 -9.79 17.26 -0.99
C TRP A 6 -8.54 16.89 -1.77
N LEU A 7 -7.54 16.26 -1.13
CA LEU A 7 -6.33 15.80 -1.80
C LEU A 7 -6.66 14.83 -2.94
N LEU A 8 -7.51 13.83 -2.68
CA LEU A 8 -7.91 12.84 -3.67
C LEU A 8 -8.72 13.49 -4.80
N MET A 9 -9.66 14.39 -4.47
CA MET A 9 -10.43 15.13 -5.46
C MET A 9 -9.54 15.98 -6.38
N TRP A 10 -8.57 16.71 -5.82
CA TRP A 10 -7.62 17.49 -6.62
C TRP A 10 -6.70 16.60 -7.47
N PHE A 11 -6.27 15.46 -6.94
CA PHE A 11 -5.52 14.47 -7.70
C PHE A 11 -6.32 13.98 -8.91
N GLU A 12 -7.57 13.59 -8.73
CA GLU A 12 -8.45 13.16 -9.84
C GLU A 12 -8.67 14.28 -10.86
N ALA A 13 -8.94 15.50 -10.38
CA ALA A 13 -9.16 16.66 -11.25
C ALA A 13 -7.93 17.04 -12.09
N ILE A 14 -6.73 16.99 -11.52
CA ILE A 14 -5.48 17.36 -12.22
C ILE A 14 -4.99 16.23 -13.12
N SER A 15 -5.09 14.98 -12.67
CA SER A 15 -4.57 13.83 -13.43
C SER A 15 -5.53 13.29 -14.49
N GLY A 16 -6.83 13.57 -14.37
CA GLY A 16 -7.86 12.94 -15.19
C GLY A 16 -8.06 11.46 -14.90
N LEU A 17 -7.50 10.95 -13.80
CA LEU A 17 -7.63 9.57 -13.34
C LEU A 17 -8.71 9.46 -12.27
N ARG A 18 -9.13 8.22 -11.98
CA ARG A 18 -10.02 7.89 -10.85
C ARG A 18 -9.30 7.01 -9.85
N VAL A 19 -9.42 7.35 -8.57
CA VAL A 19 -8.87 6.58 -7.45
C VAL A 19 -9.65 5.28 -7.31
N ASN A 20 -8.93 4.17 -7.24
CA ASN A 20 -9.51 2.85 -7.04
C ASN A 20 -9.54 2.51 -5.54
N LEU A 21 -10.63 2.87 -4.87
CA LEU A 21 -10.79 2.64 -3.44
C LEU A 21 -10.86 1.15 -3.07
N ASP A 22 -11.30 0.28 -3.98
CA ASP A 22 -11.32 -1.18 -3.75
C ASP A 22 -9.92 -1.79 -3.58
N LYS A 23 -8.91 -1.17 -4.20
CA LYS A 23 -7.48 -1.52 -4.11
C LYS A 23 -6.72 -0.66 -3.10
N SER A 24 -7.33 0.40 -2.58
CA SER A 24 -6.72 1.27 -1.59
C SER A 24 -6.92 0.72 -0.18
N GLU A 25 -5.90 0.87 0.64
CA GLU A 25 -5.92 0.48 2.04
C GLU A 25 -5.44 1.63 2.93
N LEU A 26 -6.13 1.87 4.05
CA LEU A 26 -5.69 2.75 5.12
C LEU A 26 -4.90 1.92 6.15
N ILE A 27 -3.60 2.20 6.27
CA ILE A 27 -2.70 1.44 7.14
C ILE A 27 -2.31 2.32 8.34
N PRO A 28 -2.70 1.94 9.58
CA PRO A 28 -2.32 2.71 10.76
C PRO A 28 -0.84 2.50 11.08
N ILE A 29 -0.13 3.60 11.35
CA ILE A 29 1.25 3.58 11.81
C ILE A 29 1.28 3.92 13.30
N GLY A 30 1.59 2.93 14.14
CA GLY A 30 1.54 3.07 15.60
C GLY A 30 0.13 2.84 16.17
N ARG A 31 -0.15 3.42 17.33
CA ARG A 31 -1.48 3.35 17.96
C ARG A 31 -2.34 4.48 17.42
N VAL A 32 -3.32 4.12 16.58
CA VAL A 32 -4.29 5.04 16.01
C VAL A 32 -5.67 4.51 16.35
N GLU A 33 -6.43 5.29 17.13
CA GLU A 33 -7.84 5.02 17.41
C GLU A 33 -8.68 5.38 16.17
N ASN A 34 -9.84 4.72 16.00
CA ASN A 34 -10.84 5.02 14.94
C ASN A 34 -10.38 4.80 13.49
N VAL A 35 -9.36 3.97 13.24
CA VAL A 35 -8.92 3.64 11.87
C VAL A 35 -10.04 3.00 11.03
N GLU A 36 -10.92 2.22 11.66
CA GLU A 36 -12.04 1.55 10.99
C GLU A 36 -13.10 2.55 10.52
N GLU A 37 -13.41 3.54 11.37
CA GLU A 37 -14.32 4.65 11.03
C GLU A 37 -13.75 5.47 9.87
N PHE A 38 -12.46 5.77 9.90
CA PHE A 38 -11.81 6.52 8.81
C PHE A 38 -11.77 5.73 7.49
N ALA A 39 -11.49 4.43 7.53
CA ALA A 39 -11.50 3.62 6.33
C ALA A 39 -12.92 3.50 5.75
N PHE A 40 -13.93 3.33 6.60
CA PHE A 40 -15.33 3.33 6.21
C PHE A 40 -15.74 4.65 5.57
N GLU A 41 -15.42 5.77 6.21
CA GLU A 41 -15.69 7.11 5.68
C GLU A 41 -15.00 7.32 4.33
N LEU A 42 -13.76 6.86 4.12
CA LEU A 42 -13.04 6.94 2.83
C LEU A 42 -13.53 5.94 1.78
N GLY A 43 -14.30 4.92 2.17
CA GLY A 43 -14.69 3.82 1.30
C GLY A 43 -13.54 2.88 0.92
N CYS A 44 -12.48 2.81 1.72
CA CYS A 44 -11.32 1.93 1.50
C CYS A 44 -11.19 0.86 2.59
N LYS A 45 -10.29 -0.11 2.40
CA LYS A 45 -10.07 -1.18 3.40
C LYS A 45 -9.10 -0.75 4.48
N VAL A 46 -9.17 -1.33 5.68
CA VAL A 46 -8.10 -1.20 6.68
C VAL A 46 -7.00 -2.20 6.35
N GLY A 47 -5.79 -1.71 6.10
CA GLY A 47 -4.60 -2.54 5.90
C GLY A 47 -3.77 -2.67 7.18
N ARG A 48 -2.75 -3.53 7.16
CA ARG A 48 -1.88 -3.80 8.32
C ARG A 48 -0.43 -3.97 7.91
N LEU A 49 0.49 -3.65 8.83
CA LEU A 49 1.90 -3.99 8.66
C LEU A 49 2.17 -5.46 9.03
N PRO A 50 3.15 -6.11 8.37
CA PRO A 50 3.83 -5.65 7.17
C PRO A 50 2.98 -5.85 5.91
N PHE A 51 3.10 -4.95 4.91
CA PHE A 51 2.38 -5.06 3.62
C PHE A 51 3.34 -5.02 2.43
N THR A 52 2.89 -5.43 1.24
CA THR A 52 3.74 -5.41 0.04
C THR A 52 3.49 -4.14 -0.78
N TYR A 53 4.53 -3.36 -1.03
CA TYR A 53 4.50 -2.21 -1.95
C TYR A 53 5.54 -2.40 -3.05
N LEU A 54 5.10 -2.38 -4.32
CA LEU A 54 5.94 -2.60 -5.50
C LEU A 54 6.76 -3.90 -5.51
N GLY A 55 6.39 -4.87 -4.67
CA GLY A 55 7.10 -6.14 -4.48
C GLY A 55 8.05 -6.19 -3.29
N MET A 56 8.12 -5.12 -2.49
CA MET A 56 8.91 -5.04 -1.26
C MET A 56 8.01 -5.08 -0.02
N LEU A 57 8.42 -5.81 1.02
CA LEU A 57 7.70 -5.87 2.29
C LEU A 57 7.99 -4.60 3.12
N LEU A 58 7.01 -3.72 3.28
CA LEU A 58 7.08 -2.54 4.13
C LEU A 58 6.58 -2.87 5.54
N GLY A 59 7.22 -2.28 6.55
CA GLY A 59 6.92 -2.56 7.97
C GLY A 59 7.48 -3.88 8.48
N ALA A 60 8.27 -4.60 7.66
CA ALA A 60 9.03 -5.75 8.11
C ALA A 60 10.10 -5.33 9.15
N PRO A 61 10.51 -6.22 10.07
CA PRO A 61 11.69 -5.97 10.88
C PRO A 61 12.89 -5.65 9.99
N PHE A 62 13.69 -4.64 10.36
CA PHE A 62 14.84 -4.17 9.57
C PHE A 62 15.83 -5.29 9.20
N LYS A 63 15.96 -6.31 10.05
CA LYS A 63 16.86 -7.46 9.84
C LYS A 63 16.16 -8.69 9.23
N SER A 64 14.94 -8.54 8.70
CA SER A 64 14.19 -9.67 8.14
C SER A 64 14.74 -10.10 6.79
N VAL A 65 15.40 -11.25 6.74
CA VAL A 65 15.84 -11.89 5.49
C VAL A 65 14.65 -12.23 4.60
N VAL A 66 13.54 -12.67 5.20
CA VAL A 66 12.30 -13.04 4.49
C VAL A 66 11.70 -11.88 3.67
N ALA A 67 11.97 -10.63 4.06
CA ALA A 67 11.54 -9.47 3.29
C ALA A 67 12.18 -9.40 1.88
N TRP A 68 13.34 -10.06 1.70
CA TRP A 68 14.10 -10.10 0.45
C TRP A 68 13.77 -11.29 -0.44
N ASP A 69 13.22 -12.39 0.10
CA ASP A 69 12.96 -13.62 -0.65
C ASP A 69 12.14 -13.39 -1.93
N LYS A 70 11.04 -12.63 -1.84
CA LYS A 70 10.20 -12.31 -3.01
C LYS A 70 10.94 -11.50 -4.07
N ILE A 71 11.84 -10.62 -3.65
CA ILE A 71 12.63 -9.79 -4.57
C ILE A 71 13.64 -10.70 -5.28
N GLU A 72 14.37 -11.53 -4.53
CA GLU A 72 15.33 -12.49 -5.06
C GLU A 72 14.66 -13.46 -6.05
N GLU A 73 13.51 -14.02 -5.69
CA GLU A 73 12.75 -14.93 -6.56
C GLU A 73 12.35 -14.25 -7.89
N ARG A 74 11.93 -12.98 -7.84
CA ARG A 74 11.60 -12.19 -9.05
C ARG A 74 12.83 -12.00 -9.93
N PHE A 75 14.00 -11.72 -9.36
CA PHE A 75 15.24 -11.60 -10.12
C PHE A 75 15.65 -12.94 -10.74
N ARG A 76 15.60 -14.04 -9.97
CA ARG A 76 15.90 -15.39 -10.48
C ARG A 76 15.01 -15.76 -11.66
N LYS A 77 13.70 -15.54 -11.56
CA LYS A 77 12.74 -15.80 -12.66
C LYS A 77 13.05 -15.01 -13.92
N ARG A 78 13.43 -13.72 -13.78
CA ARG A 78 13.83 -12.91 -14.94
C ARG A 78 15.13 -13.42 -15.57
N LEU A 79 16.12 -13.76 -14.75
CA LEU A 79 17.40 -14.29 -15.22
C LEU A 79 17.23 -15.62 -15.97
N THR A 80 16.33 -16.50 -15.52
CA THR A 80 16.06 -17.78 -16.19
C THR A 80 15.38 -17.62 -17.55
N MET A 81 14.65 -16.53 -17.79
CA MET A 81 14.02 -16.24 -19.10
C MET A 81 15.02 -15.67 -20.12
N TRP A 82 16.24 -15.31 -19.70
CA TRP A 82 17.27 -14.75 -20.57
C TRP A 82 18.18 -15.82 -21.18
N LYS A 83 17.86 -17.10 -20.95
CA LYS A 83 18.45 -18.25 -21.62
C LYS A 83 17.64 -18.60 -22.87
#